data_AF-A0A0V7ZIU3-F1
#
_entry.id   AF-A0A0V7ZIU3-F1
#
_cell.length_a   1.000
_cell.length_b   1.000
_cell.length_c   1.000
_cell.angle_alpha   90.00
_cell.angle_beta   90.00
_cell.angle_gamma   90.00
#
_symmetry.space_group_name_H-M   'P 1'
#
loop_
_entity.id
_entity.type
_entity.pdbx_description
1 polymer ?
#
loop_
_entity_poly.entity_id
_entity_poly.type
_entity_poly.pdbx_seq_one_letter_code
_entity_poly.pdbx_strand_id
1 'polypeptide(L)'
;MKIDSAPFNFNNSSSNVDEKGIQQQKGDKSSSVKVVENYLTNDSDNKEELSKDSESSAHQPLAIFGTTFVTIFLAEIGDKTQISTLMMSAQSHQPWVVFLGAGVALISTSLLGVALGSWVSSKLSPKTVEKAAGVTLLLVSLMLFGDVIFG
;
A
#
# COMPACT_ATOMS: atom_id res chain seq x y z
N MET A 1 37.64 43.27 -29.90
CA MET A 1 38.38 42.06 -30.31
C MET A 1 37.38 41.05 -30.85
N LYS A 2 37.38 40.87 -32.17
CA LYS A 2 36.64 39.83 -32.88
C LYS A 2 37.57 38.62 -32.93
N ILE A 3 37.12 37.48 -32.42
CA ILE A 3 37.88 36.24 -32.53
C ILE A 3 37.65 35.71 -33.94
N ASP A 4 38.74 35.60 -34.68
CA ASP A 4 38.83 35.13 -36.05
C ASP A 4 38.44 33.64 -36.14
N SER A 5 37.89 33.29 -37.28
CA SER A 5 37.29 32.00 -37.61
C SER A 5 38.30 31.10 -38.31
N ALA A 6 38.35 29.81 -37.99
CA ALA A 6 38.57 28.75 -38.98
C ALA A 6 38.26 27.36 -38.38
N PRO A 7 37.28 26.62 -38.93
CA PRO A 7 37.16 25.18 -38.69
C PRO A 7 38.03 24.39 -39.67
N PHE A 8 38.81 23.43 -39.19
CA PHE A 8 39.58 22.50 -40.02
C PHE A 8 38.86 21.15 -40.14
N ASN A 9 38.81 20.67 -41.38
CA ASN A 9 37.91 19.68 -41.98
C ASN A 9 38.62 18.32 -42.17
N PHE A 10 37.93 17.19 -42.02
CA PHE A 10 38.27 15.96 -42.74
C PHE A 10 37.03 15.10 -43.05
N ASN A 11 36.40 15.43 -44.18
CA ASN A 11 36.08 14.53 -45.30
C ASN A 11 36.13 13.01 -45.02
N ASN A 12 35.00 12.31 -45.16
CA ASN A 12 35.01 10.93 -45.63
C ASN A 12 34.00 10.73 -46.76
N SER A 13 34.51 10.12 -47.81
CA SER A 13 33.96 10.05 -49.15
C SER A 13 32.80 9.07 -49.25
N SER A 14 31.85 9.43 -50.11
CA SER A 14 30.72 8.63 -50.58
C SER A 14 31.11 7.22 -51.02
N SER A 15 30.31 6.22 -50.64
CA SER A 15 30.13 5.00 -51.43
C SER A 15 28.64 4.63 -51.45
N ASN A 16 28.07 4.82 -52.64
CA ASN A 16 26.73 4.45 -53.09
C ASN A 16 26.57 2.92 -53.01
N VAL A 17 25.50 2.39 -52.41
CA VAL A 17 25.10 0.99 -52.59
C VAL A 17 23.59 0.92 -52.74
N ASP A 18 23.21 0.42 -53.90
CA ASP A 18 21.89 0.47 -54.51
C ASP A 18 20.84 -0.45 -53.87
N GLU A 19 19.62 0.05 -53.92
CA GLU A 19 18.36 -0.64 -53.70
C GLU A 19 18.07 -1.60 -54.87
N LYS A 20 17.96 -2.91 -54.60
CA LYS A 20 17.00 -3.90 -55.18
C LYS A 20 17.55 -5.34 -55.19
N GLY A 21 16.93 -6.20 -54.40
CA GLY A 21 17.16 -7.64 -54.39
C GLY A 21 16.19 -8.36 -53.46
N ILE A 22 14.93 -8.49 -53.90
CA ILE A 22 13.95 -9.42 -53.31
C ILE A 22 14.51 -10.85 -53.47
N GLN A 23 14.37 -11.75 -52.48
CA GLN A 23 13.80 -13.11 -52.58
C GLN A 23 13.97 -13.93 -51.28
N GLN A 24 12.82 -14.25 -50.67
CA GLN A 24 12.38 -15.57 -50.15
C GLN A 24 12.94 -16.18 -48.85
N GLN A 25 12.13 -16.05 -47.79
CA GLN A 25 11.34 -17.12 -47.15
C GLN A 25 11.99 -18.51 -46.99
N LYS A 26 12.51 -18.79 -45.78
CA LYS A 26 12.57 -20.15 -45.20
C LYS A 26 12.11 -20.07 -43.74
N GLY A 27 11.04 -20.80 -43.43
CA GLY A 27 10.28 -20.69 -42.20
C GLY A 27 11.10 -20.95 -40.94
N ASP A 28 11.05 -19.99 -40.02
CA ASP A 28 11.38 -20.21 -38.63
C ASP A 28 10.07 -20.25 -37.83
N LYS A 29 9.68 -21.47 -37.45
CA LYS A 29 8.48 -21.84 -36.68
C LYS A 29 8.42 -21.17 -35.30
N SER A 30 9.46 -20.42 -34.94
CA SER A 30 9.64 -19.68 -33.68
C SER A 30 8.80 -18.40 -33.57
N SER A 31 8.39 -17.78 -34.69
CA SER A 31 7.66 -16.51 -34.64
C SER A 31 6.16 -16.67 -34.36
N SER A 32 5.51 -17.70 -34.90
CA SER A 32 4.07 -17.95 -34.63
C SER A 32 3.81 -18.48 -33.23
N VAL A 33 4.81 -19.08 -32.57
CA VAL A 33 4.71 -19.57 -31.19
C VAL A 33 4.75 -18.41 -30.19
N LYS A 34 5.57 -17.38 -30.44
CA LYS A 34 5.65 -16.18 -29.58
C LYS A 34 4.40 -15.30 -29.66
N VAL A 35 3.75 -15.27 -30.83
CA VAL A 35 2.50 -14.51 -30.99
C VAL A 35 1.37 -15.15 -30.20
N VAL A 36 1.23 -16.48 -30.22
CA VAL A 36 0.18 -17.19 -29.47
C VAL A 36 0.43 -17.17 -27.95
N GLU A 37 1.70 -17.26 -27.51
CA GLU A 37 2.09 -17.16 -26.09
C GLU A 37 1.66 -15.81 -25.47
N ASN A 38 1.75 -14.72 -26.24
CA ASN A 38 1.33 -13.39 -25.79
C ASN A 38 -0.19 -13.22 -25.70
N TYR A 39 -0.98 -14.01 -26.43
CA TYR A 39 -2.45 -13.96 -26.33
C TYR A 39 -2.98 -14.83 -25.18
N LEU A 40 -2.33 -15.96 -24.88
CA LEU A 40 -2.73 -16.83 -23.77
C LEU A 40 -2.37 -16.26 -22.39
N THR A 41 -1.40 -15.35 -22.31
CA THR A 41 -1.02 -14.65 -21.06
C THR A 41 -1.90 -13.42 -20.77
N ASN A 42 -2.78 -13.01 -21.68
CA ASN A 42 -3.54 -11.76 -21.56
C ASN A 42 -5.01 -11.89 -21.15
N ASP A 43 -5.54 -13.10 -20.90
CA ASP A 43 -7.01 -13.29 -20.94
C ASP A 43 -7.66 -14.11 -19.82
N SER A 44 -7.08 -14.31 -18.63
CA SER A 44 -7.76 -15.14 -17.60
C SER A 44 -7.73 -14.76 -16.13
N ASP A 45 -7.14 -13.65 -15.70
CA ASP A 45 -7.14 -13.30 -14.25
C ASP A 45 -7.43 -11.82 -13.94
N ASN A 46 -8.40 -11.22 -14.64
CA ASN A 46 -9.08 -10.04 -14.09
C ASN A 46 -10.59 -10.15 -14.28
N LYS A 47 -11.13 -11.25 -13.75
CA LYS A 47 -12.55 -11.47 -13.60
C LYS A 47 -12.94 -11.35 -12.13
N GLU A 48 -12.57 -10.25 -11.52
CA GLU A 48 -13.25 -9.73 -10.34
C GLU A 48 -13.42 -8.24 -10.56
N GLU A 49 -14.62 -7.88 -11.02
CA GLU A 49 -15.18 -6.53 -10.94
C GLU A 49 -15.38 -6.22 -9.44
N LEU A 50 -14.26 -6.06 -8.74
CA LEU A 50 -14.17 -5.63 -7.36
C LEU A 50 -14.30 -4.11 -7.38
N SER A 51 -15.51 -3.66 -7.07
CA SER A 51 -15.86 -2.33 -6.58
C SER A 51 -15.21 -1.16 -7.34
N LYS A 52 -15.93 -0.75 -8.38
CA LYS A 52 -16.13 0.62 -8.88
C LYS A 52 -15.49 1.73 -8.02
N ASP A 53 -14.86 2.65 -8.76
CA ASP A 53 -14.43 3.99 -8.37
C ASP A 53 -12.97 4.12 -7.92
N SER A 54 -12.07 3.71 -8.80
CA SER A 54 -10.79 4.42 -8.99
C SER A 54 -10.86 5.24 -10.27
N GLU A 55 -11.40 6.45 -10.21
CA GLU A 55 -11.10 7.47 -11.22
C GLU A 55 -11.01 8.85 -10.56
N SER A 56 -9.81 9.19 -10.09
CA SER A 56 -9.13 10.41 -10.55
C SER A 56 -7.75 10.47 -9.92
N SER A 57 -6.75 10.20 -10.73
CA SER A 57 -5.37 10.63 -10.53
C SER A 57 -5.33 12.15 -10.51
N ALA A 58 -5.62 12.74 -9.36
CA ALA A 58 -5.32 14.14 -9.06
C ALA A 58 -4.82 14.18 -7.62
N HIS A 59 -3.64 14.74 -7.40
CA HIS A 59 -3.09 15.07 -6.09
C HIS A 59 -4.01 16.07 -5.37
N GLN A 60 -5.12 15.58 -4.82
CA GLN A 60 -5.97 16.35 -3.95
C GLN A 60 -5.78 15.76 -2.55
N PRO A 61 -4.97 16.38 -1.67
CA PRO A 61 -4.79 15.92 -0.29
C PRO A 61 -6.13 15.75 0.44
N LEU A 62 -7.17 16.46 -0.02
CA LEU A 62 -8.55 16.31 0.43
C LEU A 62 -9.15 14.93 0.13
N ALA A 63 -8.86 14.33 -1.03
CA ALA A 63 -9.37 13.00 -1.39
C ALA A 63 -8.70 11.92 -0.52
N ILE A 64 -7.39 12.01 -0.32
CA ILE A 64 -6.63 11.10 0.57
C ILE A 64 -7.09 11.26 2.03
N PHE A 65 -7.28 12.51 2.48
CA PHE A 65 -7.82 12.78 3.81
C PHE A 65 -9.24 12.22 3.95
N GLY A 66 -10.11 12.44 2.97
CA GLY A 66 -11.48 11.97 2.97
C GLY A 66 -11.58 10.45 3.01
N THR A 67 -10.83 9.75 2.16
CA THR A 67 -10.82 8.27 2.15
C THR A 67 -10.25 7.72 3.44
N THR A 68 -9.11 8.23 3.89
CA THR A 68 -8.47 7.79 5.16
C THR A 68 -9.36 8.08 6.37
N PHE A 69 -9.98 9.26 6.43
CA PHE A 69 -10.90 9.63 7.48
C PHE A 69 -12.12 8.71 7.48
N VAL A 70 -12.78 8.49 6.34
CA VAL A 70 -13.95 7.62 6.27
C VAL A 70 -13.59 6.18 6.63
N THR A 71 -12.48 5.65 6.14
CA THR A 71 -12.03 4.29 6.47
C THR A 71 -11.75 4.14 7.96
N ILE A 72 -10.99 5.04 8.57
CA ILE A 72 -10.67 4.98 10.00
C ILE A 72 -11.92 5.23 10.82
N PHE A 73 -12.75 6.21 10.45
CA PHE A 73 -14.00 6.53 11.13
C PHE A 73 -14.95 5.34 11.12
N LEU A 74 -15.15 4.65 9.99
CA LEU A 74 -15.98 3.43 9.96
C LEU A 74 -15.38 2.31 10.81
N ALA A 75 -14.06 2.17 10.84
CA ALA A 75 -13.39 1.19 11.69
C ALA A 75 -13.51 1.54 13.20
N GLU A 76 -13.60 2.82 13.53
CA GLU A 76 -13.65 3.36 14.90
C GLU A 76 -15.07 3.69 15.39
N ILE A 77 -16.08 3.72 14.51
CA ILE A 77 -17.45 4.06 14.91
C ILE A 77 -17.99 2.97 15.83
N GLY A 78 -18.19 3.34 17.08
CA GLY A 78 -18.63 2.42 18.12
C GLY A 78 -17.50 1.59 18.71
N ASP A 79 -16.24 2.06 18.65
CA ASP A 79 -15.20 1.46 19.48
C ASP A 79 -15.68 1.38 20.94
N LYS A 80 -15.47 0.21 21.54
CA LYS A 80 -15.93 -0.09 22.91
C LYS A 80 -15.37 0.92 23.90
N THR A 81 -14.19 1.48 23.63
CA THR A 81 -13.58 2.52 24.45
C THR A 81 -14.39 3.82 24.42
N GLN A 82 -14.99 4.18 23.28
CA GLN A 82 -15.82 5.38 23.14
C GLN A 82 -17.11 5.25 23.95
N ILE A 83 -17.80 4.11 23.87
CA ILE A 83 -19.01 3.84 24.67
C ILE A 83 -18.67 3.77 26.16
N SER A 84 -17.57 3.12 26.54
CA SER A 84 -17.11 3.07 27.94
C SER A 84 -16.82 4.47 28.50
N THR A 85 -16.11 5.30 27.74
CA THR A 85 -15.79 6.68 28.12
C THR A 85 -17.05 7.54 28.21
N LEU A 86 -17.99 7.37 27.27
CA LEU A 86 -19.27 8.08 27.28
C LEU A 86 -20.12 7.67 28.48
N MET A 87 -20.20 6.38 28.81
CA MET A 87 -20.91 5.87 29.99
C MET A 87 -20.29 6.39 31.29
N MET A 88 -18.96 6.38 31.38
CA MET A 88 -18.23 6.93 32.52
C MET A 88 -18.43 8.44 32.66
N SER A 89 -18.47 9.17 31.53
CA SER A 89 -18.76 10.61 31.49
C SER A 89 -20.20 10.91 31.89
N ALA A 90 -21.17 10.13 31.39
CA ALA A 90 -22.59 10.29 31.69
C ALA A 90 -22.93 9.98 33.15
N GLN A 91 -22.18 9.07 33.80
CA GLN A 91 -22.37 8.73 35.21
C GLN A 91 -21.57 9.67 36.15
N SER A 92 -20.60 10.41 35.62
CA SER A 92 -19.82 11.38 36.37
C SER A 92 -20.55 12.71 36.51
N HIS A 93 -20.58 13.26 37.72
CA HIS A 93 -21.04 14.64 37.96
C HIS A 93 -20.14 15.71 37.32
N GLN A 94 -18.94 15.32 36.84
CA GLN A 94 -17.96 16.20 36.23
C GLN A 94 -17.39 15.58 34.93
N PRO A 95 -18.04 15.80 33.76
CA PRO A 95 -17.64 15.18 32.49
C PRO A 95 -16.24 15.61 32.02
N TRP A 96 -15.83 16.83 32.36
CA TRP A 96 -14.49 17.36 32.03
C TRP A 96 -13.35 16.57 32.68
N VAL A 97 -13.55 16.06 33.90
CA VAL A 97 -12.55 15.25 34.62
C VAL A 97 -12.39 13.89 33.95
N VAL A 98 -13.49 13.28 33.50
CA VAL A 98 -13.46 12.01 32.75
C VAL A 98 -12.74 12.19 31.43
N PHE A 99 -13.01 13.28 30.70
CA PHE A 99 -12.32 13.59 29.45
C PHE A 99 -10.80 13.73 29.65
N LEU A 100 -10.38 14.51 30.64
CA LEU A 100 -8.95 14.67 30.96
C LEU A 100 -8.33 13.35 31.43
N GLY A 101 -9.01 12.58 32.26
CA GLY A 101 -8.54 11.27 32.72
C GLY A 101 -8.35 10.28 31.58
N ALA A 102 -9.35 10.16 30.69
CA ALA A 102 -9.27 9.32 29.50
C ALA A 102 -8.16 9.78 28.55
N GLY A 103 -8.01 11.09 28.33
CA GLY A 103 -6.93 11.65 27.52
C GLY A 103 -5.54 11.34 28.08
N VAL A 104 -5.34 11.53 29.39
CA VAL A 104 -4.07 11.19 30.06
C VAL A 104 -3.80 9.69 30.00
N ALA A 105 -4.83 8.86 30.21
CA ALA A 105 -4.70 7.40 30.11
C ALA A 105 -4.29 6.97 28.69
N LEU A 106 -4.89 7.57 27.66
CA LEU A 106 -4.56 7.28 26.26
C LEU A 106 -3.12 7.68 25.94
N ILE A 107 -2.72 8.91 26.28
CA ILE A 107 -1.34 9.39 26.07
C ILE A 107 -0.34 8.48 26.79
N SER A 108 -0.62 8.13 28.04
CA SER A 108 0.25 7.27 28.85
C SER A 108 0.38 5.87 28.25
N THR A 109 -0.75 5.30 27.80
CA THR A 109 -0.78 3.97 27.16
C THR A 109 -0.04 3.98 25.83
N SER A 110 -0.25 5.00 25.00
CA SER A 110 0.47 5.16 23.74
C SER A 110 1.97 5.33 23.95
N LEU A 111 2.39 6.15 24.92
CA LEU A 111 3.79 6.35 25.25
C LEU A 111 4.44 5.04 25.71
N LEU A 112 3.75 4.30 26.59
CA LEU A 112 4.23 3.01 27.08
C LEU A 112 4.30 1.98 25.94
N GLY A 113 3.30 1.95 25.05
CA GLY A 113 3.28 1.10 23.86
C GLY A 113 4.41 1.40 22.90
N VAL A 114 4.72 2.67 22.65
CA VAL A 114 5.84 3.08 21.80
C VAL A 114 7.18 2.75 22.45
N ALA A 115 7.34 2.99 23.76
CA ALA A 115 8.56 2.66 24.48
C ALA A 115 8.85 1.15 24.46
N LEU A 116 7.83 0.33 24.79
CA LEU A 116 7.93 -1.13 24.74
C LEU A 116 8.12 -1.62 23.31
N GLY A 117 7.36 -1.11 22.35
CA GLY A 117 7.47 -1.46 20.94
C GLY A 117 8.85 -1.14 20.36
N SER A 118 9.42 0.02 20.71
CA SER A 118 10.77 0.41 20.30
C SER A 118 11.84 -0.50 20.92
N TRP A 119 11.70 -0.83 22.20
CA TRP A 119 12.59 -1.77 22.88
C TRP A 119 12.54 -3.17 22.25
N VAL A 120 11.34 -3.68 21.99
CA VAL A 120 11.11 -4.98 21.33
C VAL A 120 11.67 -4.96 19.91
N SER A 121 11.41 -3.90 19.14
CA SER A 121 11.91 -3.76 17.76
C SER A 121 13.43 -3.63 17.68
N SER A 122 14.09 -3.16 18.74
CA SER A 122 15.56 -3.10 18.80
C SER A 122 16.21 -4.48 19.04
N LYS A 123 15.47 -5.41 19.66
CA LYS A 123 15.95 -6.74 20.05
C LYS A 123 15.52 -7.84 19.08
N LEU A 124 14.40 -7.67 18.38
CA LEU A 124 13.78 -8.70 17.56
C LEU A 124 13.80 -8.32 16.07
N SER A 125 14.06 -9.32 15.21
CA SER A 125 13.93 -9.16 13.76
C SER A 125 12.47 -8.87 13.37
N PRO A 126 12.20 -8.02 12.37
CA PRO A 126 10.84 -7.68 11.93
C PRO A 126 9.96 -8.91 11.64
N LYS A 127 10.55 -9.96 11.07
CA LYS A 127 9.85 -11.23 10.78
C LYS A 127 9.32 -11.94 12.02
N THR A 128 10.02 -11.81 13.15
CA THR A 128 9.59 -12.41 14.41
C THR A 128 8.42 -11.64 15.01
N VAL A 129 8.43 -10.31 14.91
CA VAL A 129 7.34 -9.45 15.41
C VAL A 129 6.07 -9.69 14.60
N GLU A 130 6.18 -9.78 13.27
CA GLU A 130 5.05 -10.08 12.38
C GLU A 130 4.42 -11.45 12.69
N LYS A 131 5.24 -12.49 12.82
CA LYS A 131 4.77 -13.82 13.23
C LYS A 131 4.11 -13.79 14.61
N ALA A 132 4.70 -13.10 15.58
CA ALA A 132 4.16 -13.00 16.92
C ALA A 132 2.80 -12.28 16.94
N ALA A 133 2.65 -11.20 16.16
CA ALA A 133 1.39 -10.49 16.02
C ALA A 133 0.30 -11.40 15.42
N GLY A 134 0.61 -12.13 14.33
CA GLY A 134 -0.32 -13.06 13.71
C GLY A 134 -0.74 -14.20 14.64
N VAL A 135 0.20 -14.80 15.37
CA VAL A 135 -0.09 -15.87 16.35
C VAL A 135 -0.95 -15.36 17.51
N THR A 136 -0.65 -14.15 18.02
CA THR A 136 -1.42 -13.54 19.11
C THR A 136 -2.85 -13.24 18.66
N LEU A 137 -3.03 -12.73 17.44
CA LEU A 137 -4.35 -12.47 16.86
C LEU A 137 -5.13 -13.80 16.70
N LEU A 138 -4.49 -14.84 16.16
CA LEU A 138 -5.12 -16.16 16.01
C LEU A 138 -5.56 -16.71 17.37
N LEU A 139 -4.70 -16.65 18.40
CA LEU A 139 -5.04 -17.10 19.74
C LEU A 139 -6.23 -16.34 20.33
N VAL A 140 -6.25 -15.01 20.23
CA VAL A 140 -7.38 -14.19 20.70
C VAL A 140 -8.66 -14.56 19.96
N SER A 141 -8.59 -14.74 18.64
CA SER A 141 -9.72 -15.16 17.82
C SER A 141 -10.27 -16.52 18.24
N LEU A 142 -9.40 -17.50 18.46
CA LEU A 142 -9.79 -18.85 18.89
C LEU A 142 -10.38 -18.86 20.31
N MET A 143 -9.79 -18.08 21.21
CA MET A 143 -10.29 -17.91 22.58
C MET A 143 -11.70 -17.32 22.55
N LEU A 144 -11.91 -16.24 21.78
CA LEU A 144 -13.21 -15.58 21.68
C LEU A 144 -14.24 -16.49 21.01
N PHE A 145 -13.85 -17.23 19.98
CA PHE A 145 -14.72 -18.23 19.35
C PHE A 145 -15.15 -19.33 20.33
N GLY A 146 -14.22 -19.82 21.16
CA GLY A 146 -14.54 -20.78 22.22
C GLY A 146 -15.51 -20.20 23.26
N ASP A 147 -15.24 -18.98 23.73
CA ASP A 147 -16.11 -18.27 24.67
C ASP A 147 -17.54 -18.07 24.10
N VAL A 148 -17.66 -17.76 22.81
CA VAL A 148 -18.97 -17.60 22.14
C VAL A 148 -19.73 -18.92 21.97
N ILE A 149 -19.04 -20.04 21.77
CA ILE A 149 -19.68 -21.34 21.51
C ILE A 149 -20.05 -22.08 22.80
N PHE A 150 -19.26 -21.91 23.86
CA PHE A 150 -19.43 -22.65 25.12
C PHE A 150 -19.87 -21.78 26.30
N GLY A 151 -19.82 -20.45 26.16
CA GLY A 151 -20.22 -19.47 27.17
C GLY A 151 -21.68 -19.03 27.10
#